data_AF-A0A929KGU8-F1
#
_entry.id   AF-A0A929KGU8-F1
#
_cell.length_a   1.000
_cell.length_b   1.000
_cell.length_c   1.000
_cell.angle_alpha   90.00
_cell.angle_beta   90.00
_cell.angle_gamma   90.00
#
_symmetry.space_group_name_H-M   'P 1'
#
loop_
_entity.id
_entity.type
_entity.pdbx_description
1 polymer ?
#
loop_
_entity_poly.entity_id
_entity_poly.type
_entity_poly.pdbx_seq_one_letter_code
_entity_poly.pdbx_strand_id
1 'polypeptide(L)'
;MIKKMFLMICLVVAVQQLQAQVVEIKPENPQRGDKVTIIYHPGASGAKIGKGASSVDLNFTFSRFYELPLKLPMTRQGADWVTSFVLQRYATYASFTFQSGDLVDQPSAERHYNLKVYKGDKREKSSYLYEAYSLSAEMPKSPNLRPAQYALLQKELEIYPDNFEAKVYLQVVKMALAKTPADKQKERELVYQIISDKFEENPTVAANLNSVTAAFFTIGEKRTDSVYKMVLQRYPNSEIARDFKISAIAREQDTGLKIAQLEALLKQRDEQGNENAQQIHKILFRHYASVGNGDKSVYHASRSLGKKNPRTPEELKDIAGLLTANKLAPDTAIAYAEKSLKMVAQWPLGLIRYFPEYGYILPYVPESDRLTGIAEAKSTLYAIIALNKLYLGNRTEALNFAAQAEKQGANRESLIDVSKVYEQTGKPEQAFEALWQVLLKNPSDTAVIKLAKTNFSKFNNAEGAFTTKVKALEVLKNTQLKASLKKIMMHKPGPDLGKLMDLKGQAVTKEMMKNKIVILDFWATWCVPCMQEMPYLQKVYDKYKDHPRVMFMVVNSGARNTIKDAIGWEAKNPQYTFPLYFNNDPDIGEKVGFTVIPTIAVLDQNGLMQFRTIGFEGAELEHKLAAQIDVLLEQQR
;
A
#
# COMPACT_ATOMS: atom_id res chain seq x y z
N MET A 1 -19.81 20.23 46.01
CA MET A 1 -19.16 20.23 44.67
C MET A 1 -17.63 20.22 44.75
N ILE A 2 -17.00 21.02 45.62
CA ILE A 2 -15.54 21.18 45.69
C ILE A 2 -14.78 19.86 45.98
N LYS A 3 -15.25 19.00 46.91
CA LYS A 3 -14.61 17.69 47.19
C LYS A 3 -14.66 16.70 46.02
N LYS A 4 -15.74 16.68 45.23
CA LYS A 4 -15.84 15.81 44.03
C LYS A 4 -14.95 16.32 42.89
N MET A 5 -14.80 17.64 42.77
CA MET A 5 -13.91 18.27 41.78
C MET A 5 -12.43 18.03 42.13
N PHE A 6 -12.06 18.11 43.42
CA PHE A 6 -10.70 17.81 43.89
C PHE A 6 -10.34 16.33 43.72
N LEU A 7 -11.26 15.40 44.02
CA LEU A 7 -11.03 13.97 43.85
C LEU A 7 -10.85 13.58 42.37
N MET A 8 -11.58 14.23 41.45
CA MET A 8 -11.48 14.00 40.02
C MET A 8 -10.19 14.59 39.42
N ILE A 9 -9.75 15.76 39.91
CA ILE A 9 -8.45 16.36 39.54
C ILE A 9 -7.29 15.49 40.05
N CYS A 10 -7.34 15.01 41.31
CA CYS A 10 -6.34 14.10 41.86
C CYS A 10 -6.27 12.77 41.09
N LEU A 11 -7.40 12.22 40.63
CA LEU A 11 -7.43 10.98 39.84
C LEU A 11 -6.77 11.16 38.46
N VAL A 12 -7.03 12.29 37.79
CA VAL A 12 -6.43 12.59 36.47
C VAL A 12 -4.92 12.81 36.59
N VAL A 13 -4.46 13.49 37.65
CA VAL A 13 -3.02 13.69 37.93
C VAL A 13 -2.32 12.36 38.28
N ALA A 14 -2.97 11.48 39.07
CA ALA A 14 -2.41 10.17 39.42
C ALA A 14 -2.28 9.23 38.20
N VAL A 15 -3.25 9.26 37.27
CA VAL A 15 -3.19 8.48 36.03
C VAL A 15 -2.07 8.98 35.09
N GLN A 16 -1.84 10.31 35.03
CA GLN A 16 -0.72 10.88 34.27
C GLN A 16 0.64 10.49 34.87
N GLN A 17 0.77 10.45 36.20
CA GLN A 17 2.00 10.02 36.89
C GLN A 17 2.28 8.52 36.73
N LEU A 18 1.25 7.66 36.72
CA LEU A 18 1.40 6.22 36.47
C LEU A 18 1.80 5.91 35.01
N GLN A 19 1.28 6.66 34.04
CA GLN A 19 1.64 6.49 32.62
C GLN A 19 3.08 6.92 32.32
N ALA A 20 3.59 7.94 33.03
CA ALA A 20 5.01 8.34 32.97
C ALA A 20 5.96 7.30 33.58
N GLN A 21 5.47 6.30 34.32
CA GLN A 21 6.30 5.20 34.84
C GLN A 21 6.50 4.07 33.82
N VAL A 22 5.55 3.83 32.91
CA VAL A 22 5.64 2.75 31.90
C VAL A 22 6.51 3.18 30.72
N VAL A 23 6.45 4.46 30.34
CA VAL A 23 7.16 4.99 29.18
C VAL A 23 7.85 6.29 29.52
N GLU A 24 9.13 6.37 29.19
CA GLU A 24 9.93 7.59 29.31
C GLU A 24 10.37 8.05 27.91
N ILE A 25 10.23 9.36 27.65
CA ILE A 25 10.64 10.01 26.40
C ILE A 25 11.71 11.04 26.73
N LYS A 26 12.89 10.91 26.12
CA LYS A 26 14.03 11.80 26.33
C LYS A 26 14.46 12.48 25.02
N PRO A 27 14.58 13.82 24.97
CA PRO A 27 14.14 14.77 26.01
C PRO A 27 12.60 14.84 26.10
N GLU A 28 12.07 15.38 27.20
CA GLU A 28 10.62 15.47 27.45
C GLU A 28 9.88 16.35 26.43
N ASN A 29 10.52 17.47 26.03
CA ASN A 29 10.03 18.40 25.01
C ASN A 29 10.97 18.42 23.81
N PRO A 30 10.96 17.37 22.97
CA PRO A 30 11.94 17.22 21.90
C PRO A 30 11.64 18.17 20.75
N GLN A 31 12.70 18.73 20.19
CA GLN A 31 12.67 19.66 19.08
C GLN A 31 13.19 18.99 17.80
N ARG A 32 12.94 19.61 16.65
CA ARG A 32 13.51 19.16 15.38
C ARG A 32 15.05 19.21 15.46
N GLY A 33 15.69 18.13 15.04
CA GLY A 33 17.14 17.91 15.16
C GLY A 33 17.54 17.12 16.41
N ASP A 34 16.68 17.03 17.43
CA ASP A 34 17.00 16.28 18.63
C ASP A 34 17.00 14.76 18.38
N LYS A 35 17.91 14.07 19.05
CA LYS A 35 17.86 12.62 19.21
C LYS A 35 16.85 12.28 20.30
N VAL A 36 15.69 11.77 19.91
CA VAL A 36 14.68 11.25 20.82
C VAL A 36 15.01 9.81 21.20
N THR A 37 14.87 9.49 22.47
CA THR A 37 14.97 8.14 23.01
C THR A 37 13.67 7.78 23.70
N ILE A 38 13.07 6.68 23.28
CA ILE A 38 11.87 6.12 23.89
C ILE A 38 12.29 4.89 24.69
N ILE A 39 11.93 4.89 25.97
CA ILE A 39 12.24 3.84 26.93
C ILE A 39 10.92 3.25 27.42
N TYR A 40 10.79 1.93 27.34
CA TYR A 40 9.66 1.19 27.87
C TYR A 40 10.13 0.37 29.08
N HIS A 41 9.43 0.55 30.21
CA HIS A 41 9.76 -0.04 31.50
C HIS A 41 8.83 -1.23 31.79
N PRO A 42 9.21 -2.48 31.44
CA PRO A 42 8.35 -3.66 31.59
C PRO A 42 8.11 -4.05 33.06
N GLY A 43 8.82 -3.42 34.00
CA GLY A 43 8.64 -3.60 35.44
C GLY A 43 7.75 -2.55 36.10
N ALA A 44 7.29 -1.54 35.36
CA ALA A 44 6.45 -0.48 35.90
C ALA A 44 5.03 -0.95 36.17
N SER A 45 4.38 -0.36 37.18
CA SER A 45 2.98 -0.65 37.50
C SER A 45 2.08 -0.18 36.36
N GLY A 46 1.40 -1.11 35.68
CA GLY A 46 0.57 -0.82 34.51
C GLY A 46 1.15 -1.27 33.16
N ALA A 47 2.42 -1.71 33.13
CA ALA A 47 3.01 -2.32 31.93
C ALA A 47 2.29 -3.64 31.58
N LYS A 48 1.78 -3.75 30.35
CA LYS A 48 1.14 -4.97 29.83
C LYS A 48 2.15 -5.95 29.23
N ILE A 49 3.30 -5.45 28.77
CA ILE A 49 4.37 -6.27 28.23
C ILE A 49 5.39 -6.49 29.35
N GLY A 50 5.39 -7.71 29.90
CA GLY A 50 6.21 -8.05 31.07
C GLY A 50 7.69 -8.23 30.78
N LYS A 51 8.49 -8.34 31.85
CA LYS A 51 9.95 -8.51 31.81
C LYS A 51 10.44 -9.72 31.01
N GLY A 52 9.58 -10.73 30.79
CA GLY A 52 9.90 -11.94 30.03
C GLY A 52 9.70 -11.84 28.51
N ALA A 53 9.28 -10.67 27.99
CA ALA A 53 9.12 -10.48 26.54
C ALA A 53 10.44 -10.77 25.80
N SER A 54 10.35 -11.50 24.68
CA SER A 54 11.49 -11.84 23.82
C SER A 54 11.82 -10.72 22.82
N SER A 55 10.83 -9.91 22.44
CA SER A 55 10.99 -8.72 21.61
C SER A 55 9.94 -7.68 21.96
N VAL A 56 10.28 -6.40 21.81
CA VAL A 56 9.33 -5.29 21.91
C VAL A 56 9.55 -4.36 20.73
N ASP A 57 8.45 -3.97 20.11
CA ASP A 57 8.44 -3.02 19.00
C ASP A 57 7.60 -1.80 19.38
N LEU A 58 8.06 -0.62 18.98
CA LEU A 58 7.27 0.61 18.98
C LEU A 58 6.53 0.71 17.65
N ASN A 59 5.20 0.77 17.71
CA ASN A 59 4.33 0.87 16.54
C ASN A 59 3.68 2.25 16.46
N PHE A 60 4.05 3.06 15.48
CA PHE A 60 3.34 4.28 15.16
C PHE A 60 1.96 3.97 14.58
N THR A 61 0.91 4.42 15.26
CA THR A 61 -0.47 4.33 14.78
C THR A 61 -0.87 5.55 13.94
N PHE A 62 -0.17 6.67 14.14
CA PHE A 62 -0.21 7.87 13.32
C PHE A 62 1.15 8.54 13.41
N SER A 63 1.76 8.97 12.30
CA SER A 63 3.08 9.62 12.34
C SER A 63 3.31 10.58 11.18
N ARG A 64 4.00 11.67 11.47
CA ARG A 64 4.55 12.64 10.50
C ARG A 64 6.07 12.53 10.37
N PHE A 65 6.67 11.45 10.86
CA PHE A 65 8.09 11.13 10.74
C PHE A 65 8.29 10.18 9.55
N TYR A 66 8.23 10.72 8.33
CA TYR A 66 8.17 9.96 7.08
C TYR A 66 9.39 9.08 6.77
N GLU A 67 10.52 9.38 7.40
CA GLU A 67 11.81 8.70 7.30
C GLU A 67 11.93 7.52 8.26
N LEU A 68 10.96 7.33 9.15
CA LEU A 68 10.93 6.21 10.08
C LEU A 68 9.97 5.13 9.58
N PRO A 69 10.27 3.84 9.83
CA PRO A 69 9.27 2.80 9.65
C PRO A 69 8.11 3.03 10.62
N LEU A 70 6.92 2.53 10.26
CA LEU A 70 5.78 2.50 11.18
C LEU A 70 6.04 1.61 12.41
N LYS A 71 6.98 0.67 12.31
CA LYS A 71 7.34 -0.27 13.36
C LYS A 71 8.84 -0.19 13.61
N LEU A 72 9.23 0.19 14.82
CA LEU A 72 10.62 0.34 15.25
C LEU A 72 10.96 -0.76 16.27
N PRO A 73 11.89 -1.67 15.95
CA PRO A 73 12.36 -2.63 16.93
C PRO A 73 13.07 -1.91 18.08
N MET A 74 12.83 -2.38 19.30
CA MET A 74 13.51 -1.89 20.49
C MET A 74 14.63 -2.85 20.90
N THR A 75 15.67 -2.29 21.51
CA THR A 75 16.80 -3.06 22.05
C THR A 75 16.70 -3.14 23.56
N ARG A 76 17.00 -4.30 24.13
CA ARG A 76 17.03 -4.46 25.58
C ARG A 76 18.28 -3.78 26.14
N GLN A 77 18.08 -2.87 27.10
CA GLN A 77 19.17 -2.22 27.85
C GLN A 77 18.86 -2.39 29.34
N GLY A 78 19.55 -3.33 29.98
CA GLY A 78 19.25 -3.74 31.35
C GLY A 78 17.84 -4.34 31.46
N ALA A 79 17.00 -3.75 32.32
CA ALA A 79 15.61 -4.17 32.50
C ALA A 79 14.64 -3.58 31.47
N ASP A 80 15.07 -2.57 30.72
CA ASP A 80 14.20 -1.75 29.87
C ASP A 80 14.38 -2.07 28.38
N TRP A 81 13.40 -1.65 27.59
CA TRP A 81 13.46 -1.66 26.14
C TRP A 81 13.64 -0.24 25.62
N VAL A 82 14.60 -0.04 24.72
CA VAL A 82 15.04 1.29 24.28
C VAL A 82 15.12 1.35 22.76
N THR A 83 14.60 2.43 22.18
CA THR A 83 14.85 2.82 20.79
C THR A 83 15.12 4.31 20.69
N SER A 84 15.94 4.73 19.72
CA SER A 84 16.27 6.14 19.51
C SER A 84 16.26 6.52 18.04
N PHE A 85 15.85 7.75 17.74
CA PHE A 85 15.85 8.32 16.39
C PHE A 85 15.97 9.84 16.43
N VAL A 86 16.39 10.45 15.32
CA VAL A 86 16.52 11.91 15.20
C VAL A 86 15.26 12.49 14.56
N LEU A 87 14.64 13.47 15.21
CA LEU A 87 13.48 14.18 14.66
C LEU A 87 13.91 15.05 13.47
N GLN A 88 13.40 14.76 12.28
CA GLN A 88 13.76 15.52 11.08
C GLN A 88 13.10 16.91 11.04
N ARG A 89 13.59 17.76 10.14
CA ARG A 89 13.17 19.17 9.94
C ARG A 89 11.66 19.41 9.69
N TYR A 90 10.89 18.35 9.44
CA TYR A 90 9.43 18.38 9.18
C TYR A 90 8.62 17.64 10.27
N ALA A 91 9.28 17.09 11.28
CA ALA A 91 8.65 16.38 12.37
C ALA A 91 7.68 17.31 13.14
N THR A 92 6.52 16.78 13.52
CA THR A 92 5.43 17.56 14.16
C THR A 92 4.72 16.78 15.26
N TYR A 93 4.27 15.56 14.95
CA TYR A 93 3.52 14.72 15.88
C TYR A 93 3.55 13.25 15.45
N ALA A 94 3.52 12.34 16.44
CA ALA A 94 3.15 10.95 16.25
C ALA A 94 2.41 10.39 17.46
N SER A 95 1.60 9.36 17.24
CA SER A 95 1.03 8.51 18.28
C SER A 95 1.49 7.06 18.07
N PHE A 96 1.69 6.32 19.16
CA PHE A 96 2.24 4.97 19.11
C PHE A 96 1.75 4.05 20.24
N THR A 97 1.93 2.75 20.02
CA THR A 97 1.75 1.68 21.02
C THR A 97 3.01 0.82 21.08
N PHE A 98 3.14 -0.02 22.09
CA PHE A 98 4.16 -1.08 22.10
C PHE A 98 3.54 -2.42 21.79
N GLN A 99 4.27 -3.28 21.09
CA GLN A 99 3.82 -4.62 20.77
C GLN A 99 4.89 -5.67 21.06
N SER A 100 4.48 -6.79 21.63
CA SER A 100 5.27 -8.01 21.81
C SER A 100 4.39 -9.22 21.49
N GLY A 101 4.59 -9.84 20.32
CA GLY A 101 3.63 -10.83 19.81
C GLY A 101 2.25 -10.21 19.61
N ASP A 102 1.21 -10.78 20.22
CA ASP A 102 -0.17 -10.24 20.18
C ASP A 102 -0.45 -9.24 21.31
N LEU A 103 0.45 -9.10 22.29
CA LEU A 103 0.27 -8.15 23.37
C LEU A 103 0.54 -6.74 22.85
N VAL A 104 -0.44 -5.85 23.08
CA VAL A 104 -0.32 -4.42 22.79
C VAL A 104 -0.42 -3.65 24.09
N ASP A 105 0.59 -2.83 24.37
CA ASP A 105 0.58 -1.86 25.46
C ASP A 105 0.22 -0.47 24.92
N GLN A 106 -0.78 0.12 25.58
CA GLN A 106 -1.27 1.47 25.33
C GLN A 106 -1.85 2.03 26.64
N PRO A 107 -1.80 3.36 26.83
CA PRO A 107 -2.13 3.99 28.11
C PRO A 107 -3.59 3.82 28.54
N SER A 108 -4.52 3.65 27.60
CA SER A 108 -5.91 3.26 27.87
C SER A 108 -6.58 2.66 26.63
N ALA A 109 -7.82 2.18 26.76
CA ALA A 109 -8.60 1.67 25.62
C ALA A 109 -8.88 2.74 24.55
N GLU A 110 -8.88 4.03 24.92
CA GLU A 110 -9.24 5.15 24.03
C GLU A 110 -8.05 6.09 23.75
N ARG A 111 -6.83 5.74 24.16
CA ARG A 111 -5.65 6.59 24.00
C ARG A 111 -4.37 5.82 23.73
N HIS A 112 -3.55 6.39 22.86
CA HIS A 112 -2.20 5.93 22.58
C HIS A 112 -1.14 6.82 23.25
N TYR A 113 0.11 6.34 23.32
CA TYR A 113 1.23 7.20 23.67
C TYR A 113 1.44 8.22 22.56
N ASN A 114 1.99 9.39 22.89
CA ASN A 114 2.19 10.47 21.94
C ASN A 114 3.60 11.04 22.03
N LEU A 115 4.13 11.42 20.87
CA LEU A 115 5.38 12.15 20.73
C LEU A 115 5.06 13.50 20.08
N LYS A 116 5.12 14.55 20.89
CA LYS A 116 4.89 15.94 20.48
C LYS A 116 6.24 16.58 20.18
N VAL A 117 6.33 17.29 19.07
CA VAL A 117 7.54 18.04 18.69
C VAL A 117 7.36 19.51 19.05
N TYR A 118 8.41 20.12 19.58
CA TYR A 118 8.42 21.48 20.11
C TYR A 118 9.34 22.41 19.32
N LYS A 119 9.07 23.71 19.47
CA LYS A 119 9.89 24.83 19.04
C LYS A 119 9.97 25.83 20.20
N GLY A 120 11.04 25.75 20.98
CA GLY A 120 11.08 26.36 22.31
C GLY A 120 9.99 25.78 23.20
N ASP A 121 9.24 26.62 23.91
CA ASP A 121 8.20 26.19 24.86
C ASP A 121 6.85 25.86 24.21
N LYS A 122 6.72 26.03 22.90
CA LYS A 122 5.48 25.79 22.14
C LYS A 122 5.63 24.52 21.31
N ARG A 123 4.52 23.80 21.10
CA ARG A 123 4.51 22.70 20.12
C ARG A 123 4.67 23.26 18.72
N GLU A 124 5.33 22.52 17.83
CA GLU A 124 5.45 22.86 16.42
C GLU A 124 4.09 23.08 15.76
N LYS A 125 4.04 23.95 14.74
CA LYS A 125 2.81 24.21 13.97
C LYS A 125 2.22 22.90 13.42
N SER A 126 0.90 22.78 13.52
CA SER A 126 0.11 21.59 13.21
C SER A 126 0.26 20.40 14.17
N SER A 127 1.02 20.50 15.27
CA SER A 127 1.13 19.41 16.24
C SER A 127 -0.23 19.09 16.90
N TYR A 128 -1.03 20.09 17.29
CA TYR A 128 -2.36 19.86 17.86
C TYR A 128 -3.37 19.40 16.80
N LEU A 129 -3.26 19.92 15.57
CA LEU A 129 -4.06 19.44 14.43
C LEU A 129 -3.85 17.94 14.19
N TYR A 130 -2.59 17.49 14.17
CA TYR A 130 -2.26 16.10 13.92
C TYR A 130 -2.57 15.18 15.11
N GLU A 131 -2.51 15.68 16.34
CA GLU A 131 -3.12 15.00 17.49
C GLU A 131 -4.64 14.84 17.29
N ALA A 132 -5.35 15.87 16.83
CA ALA A 132 -6.78 15.76 16.57
C ALA A 132 -7.13 14.71 15.49
N TYR A 133 -6.28 14.57 14.46
CA TYR A 133 -6.44 13.51 13.45
C TYR A 133 -6.23 12.12 14.03
N SER A 134 -5.24 11.92 14.90
CA SER A 134 -4.94 10.58 15.44
C SER A 134 -6.10 10.02 16.27
N LEU A 135 -6.89 10.89 16.92
CA LEU A 135 -8.03 10.48 17.75
C LEU A 135 -9.08 9.64 17.01
N SER A 136 -9.24 9.83 15.69
CA SER A 136 -10.20 9.02 14.92
C SER A 136 -9.79 7.54 14.86
N ALA A 137 -8.50 7.25 14.94
CA ALA A 137 -7.97 5.89 15.02
C ALA A 137 -7.96 5.36 16.47
N GLU A 138 -7.68 6.24 17.44
CA GLU A 138 -7.58 5.87 18.87
C GLU A 138 -8.94 5.59 19.51
N MET A 139 -9.98 6.37 19.15
CA MET A 139 -11.29 6.30 19.79
C MET A 139 -12.46 6.50 18.81
N PRO A 140 -12.57 5.69 17.73
CA PRO A 140 -13.53 5.89 16.65
C PRO A 140 -15.01 5.88 17.09
N LYS A 141 -15.33 5.17 18.18
CA LYS A 141 -16.69 5.02 18.72
C LYS A 141 -16.95 5.88 19.96
N SER A 142 -15.95 6.61 20.46
CA SER A 142 -16.10 7.38 21.69
C SER A 142 -16.97 8.61 21.46
N PRO A 143 -17.99 8.87 22.31
CA PRO A 143 -18.76 10.11 22.24
C PRO A 143 -17.90 11.35 22.46
N ASN A 144 -16.71 11.20 23.05
CA ASN A 144 -15.76 12.28 23.31
C ASN A 144 -14.86 12.61 22.12
N LEU A 145 -14.94 11.88 21.00
CA LEU A 145 -14.08 12.10 19.83
C LEU A 145 -14.18 13.54 19.30
N ARG A 146 -15.38 14.00 18.93
CA ARG A 146 -15.58 15.34 18.35
C ARG A 146 -15.29 16.47 19.34
N PRO A 147 -15.73 16.41 20.62
CA PRO A 147 -15.34 17.41 21.62
C PRO A 147 -13.82 17.52 21.83
N ALA A 148 -13.10 16.40 21.86
CA ALA A 148 -11.64 16.41 22.03
C ALA A 148 -10.93 17.02 20.80
N GLN A 149 -11.38 16.66 19.58
CA GLN A 149 -10.87 17.28 18.35
C GLN A 149 -11.09 18.79 18.35
N TYR A 150 -12.27 19.25 18.76
CA TYR A 150 -12.61 20.67 18.85
C TYR A 150 -11.63 21.43 19.75
N ALA A 151 -11.38 20.93 20.98
CA ALA A 151 -10.49 21.57 21.94
C ALA A 151 -9.04 21.68 21.42
N LEU A 152 -8.54 20.62 20.78
CA LEU A 152 -7.20 20.61 20.19
C LEU A 152 -7.06 21.63 19.05
N LEU A 153 -8.07 21.73 18.18
CA LEU A 153 -8.06 22.65 17.05
C LEU A 153 -8.22 24.12 17.48
N GLN A 154 -8.99 24.39 18.54
CA GLN A 154 -9.02 25.72 19.13
C GLN A 154 -7.63 26.12 19.64
N LYS A 155 -6.94 25.22 20.33
CA LYS A 155 -5.59 25.48 20.84
C LYS A 155 -4.56 25.67 19.72
N GLU A 156 -4.68 24.90 18.62
CA GLU A 156 -3.86 25.11 17.42
C GLU A 156 -4.05 26.53 16.88
N LEU A 157 -5.29 26.99 16.74
CA LEU A 157 -5.61 28.29 16.14
C LEU A 157 -5.38 29.48 17.07
N GLU A 158 -5.35 29.26 18.39
CA GLU A 158 -4.91 30.26 19.37
C GLU A 158 -3.42 30.59 19.20
N ILE A 159 -2.60 29.55 18.96
CA ILE A 159 -1.14 29.70 18.82
C ILE A 159 -0.76 30.04 17.37
N TYR A 160 -1.45 29.43 16.40
CA TYR A 160 -1.21 29.53 14.96
C TYR A 160 -2.50 29.94 14.22
N PRO A 161 -2.93 31.20 14.36
CA PRO A 161 -4.18 31.70 13.76
C PRO A 161 -4.17 31.69 12.23
N ASP A 162 -3.02 31.47 11.59
CA ASP A 162 -2.84 31.35 10.15
C ASP A 162 -2.89 29.89 9.65
N ASN A 163 -3.10 28.90 10.54
CA ASN A 163 -3.15 27.49 10.15
C ASN A 163 -4.44 27.17 9.37
N PHE A 164 -4.37 27.29 8.04
CA PHE A 164 -5.48 27.04 7.13
C PHE A 164 -6.10 25.64 7.30
N GLU A 165 -5.29 24.59 7.39
CA GLU A 165 -5.78 23.22 7.54
C GLU A 165 -6.57 23.05 8.85
N ALA A 166 -6.08 23.63 9.94
CA ALA A 166 -6.78 23.62 11.22
C ALA A 166 -8.09 24.42 11.19
N LYS A 167 -8.14 25.56 10.48
CA LYS A 167 -9.38 26.34 10.28
C LYS A 167 -10.44 25.49 9.58
N VAL A 168 -10.09 24.85 8.48
CA VAL A 168 -11.01 23.99 7.70
C VAL A 168 -11.49 22.83 8.56
N TYR A 169 -10.57 22.13 9.22
CA TYR A 169 -10.93 20.96 10.02
C TYR A 169 -11.77 21.31 11.25
N LEU A 170 -11.53 22.48 11.87
CA LEU A 170 -12.39 22.98 12.95
C LEU A 170 -13.85 23.11 12.50
N GLN A 171 -14.09 23.62 11.29
CA GLN A 171 -15.45 23.72 10.76
C GLN A 171 -16.09 22.35 10.50
N VAL A 172 -15.31 21.35 10.05
CA VAL A 172 -15.80 19.97 9.94
C VAL A 172 -16.26 19.43 11.29
N VAL A 173 -15.46 19.66 12.34
CA VAL A 173 -15.80 19.23 13.70
C VAL A 173 -17.04 19.97 14.21
N LYS A 174 -17.14 21.29 14.00
CA LYS A 174 -18.33 22.07 14.39
C LYS A 174 -19.59 21.64 13.64
N MET A 175 -19.50 21.36 12.33
CA MET A 175 -20.60 20.80 11.55
C MET A 175 -21.07 19.44 12.10
N ALA A 176 -20.15 18.63 12.63
CA ALA A 176 -20.48 17.35 13.27
C ALA A 176 -21.10 17.52 14.67
N LEU A 177 -20.78 18.61 15.37
CA LEU A 177 -21.32 18.96 16.70
C LEU A 177 -22.61 19.79 16.63
N ALA A 178 -22.97 20.32 15.45
CA ALA A 178 -24.13 21.17 15.25
C ALA A 178 -25.42 20.43 15.62
N LYS A 179 -26.27 21.09 16.42
CA LYS A 179 -27.55 20.53 16.91
C LYS A 179 -28.69 20.71 15.92
N THR A 180 -28.60 21.73 15.07
CA THR A 180 -29.64 22.06 14.10
C THR A 180 -29.09 22.08 12.67
N PRO A 181 -29.93 21.84 11.65
CA PRO A 181 -29.55 22.02 10.25
C PRO A 181 -29.07 23.45 9.95
N ALA A 182 -29.66 24.46 10.58
CA ALA A 182 -29.28 25.87 10.41
C ALA A 182 -27.87 26.15 10.93
N ASP A 183 -27.52 25.65 12.12
CA ASP A 183 -26.15 25.77 12.65
C ASP A 183 -25.15 25.07 11.74
N LYS A 184 -25.48 23.85 11.28
CA LYS A 184 -24.62 23.10 10.36
C LYS A 184 -24.41 23.85 9.04
N GLN A 185 -25.45 24.49 8.52
CA GLN A 185 -25.38 25.30 7.31
C GLN A 185 -24.52 26.55 7.51
N LYS A 186 -24.64 27.23 8.67
CA LYS A 186 -23.77 28.36 9.03
C LYS A 186 -22.29 27.98 9.05
N GLU A 187 -21.94 26.85 9.68
CA GLU A 187 -20.53 26.39 9.71
C GLU A 187 -20.03 25.98 8.31
N ARG A 188 -20.93 25.49 7.44
CA ARG A 188 -20.61 25.23 6.03
C ARG A 188 -20.32 26.51 5.25
N GLU A 189 -21.11 27.56 5.46
CA GLU A 189 -20.86 28.86 4.82
C GLU A 189 -19.52 29.46 5.28
N LEU A 190 -19.21 29.36 6.57
CA LEU A 190 -17.91 29.78 7.10
C LEU A 190 -16.74 29.01 6.50
N VAL A 191 -16.86 27.68 6.32
CA VAL A 191 -15.78 26.91 5.70
C VAL A 191 -15.59 27.27 4.22
N TYR A 192 -16.67 27.55 3.49
CA TYR A 192 -16.55 28.04 2.12
C TYR A 192 -15.85 29.39 2.05
N GLN A 193 -16.16 30.31 2.98
CA GLN A 193 -15.45 31.59 3.04
C GLN A 193 -13.95 31.39 3.30
N ILE A 194 -13.59 30.53 4.26
CA ILE A 194 -12.17 30.21 4.55
C ILE A 194 -11.45 29.65 3.31
N ILE A 195 -12.10 28.74 2.59
CA ILE A 195 -11.54 28.14 1.36
C ILE A 195 -11.45 29.19 0.23
N SER A 196 -12.44 30.07 0.11
CA SER A 196 -12.46 31.15 -0.87
C SER A 196 -11.34 32.16 -0.60
N ASP A 197 -11.19 32.61 0.65
CA ASP A 197 -10.12 33.53 1.04
C ASP A 197 -8.75 32.91 0.74
N LYS A 198 -8.58 31.61 1.04
CA LYS A 198 -7.35 30.89 0.71
C LYS A 198 -7.08 30.85 -0.79
N PHE A 199 -8.11 30.66 -1.61
CA PHE A 199 -7.96 30.71 -3.07
C PHE A 199 -7.47 32.08 -3.54
N GLU A 200 -8.02 33.17 -3.01
CA GLU A 200 -7.64 34.54 -3.40
C GLU A 200 -6.24 34.96 -2.96
N GLU A 201 -5.64 34.34 -1.93
CA GLU A 201 -4.26 34.66 -1.50
C GLU A 201 -3.23 34.52 -2.62
N ASN A 202 -3.30 33.42 -3.38
CA ASN A 202 -2.35 33.09 -4.45
C ASN A 202 -3.00 32.14 -5.49
N PRO A 203 -3.96 32.63 -6.30
CA PRO A 203 -4.82 31.77 -7.13
C PRO A 203 -4.10 31.11 -8.31
N THR A 204 -2.87 31.53 -8.60
CA THR A 204 -2.02 30.96 -9.66
C THR A 204 -0.92 30.05 -9.13
N VAL A 205 -0.79 29.88 -7.81
CA VAL A 205 0.26 29.05 -7.20
C VAL A 205 -0.25 27.64 -6.94
N ALA A 206 0.40 26.64 -7.55
CA ALA A 206 0.00 25.23 -7.46
C ALA A 206 -0.15 24.72 -6.01
N ALA A 207 0.78 25.09 -5.12
CA ALA A 207 0.70 24.72 -3.70
C ALA A 207 -0.55 25.27 -3.00
N ASN A 208 -0.96 26.49 -3.36
CA ASN A 208 -2.17 27.10 -2.82
C ASN A 208 -3.42 26.39 -3.34
N LEU A 209 -3.49 26.13 -4.65
CA LEU A 209 -4.61 25.38 -5.26
C LEU A 209 -4.72 23.95 -4.71
N ASN A 210 -3.60 23.28 -4.44
CA ASN A 210 -3.58 21.99 -3.77
C ASN A 210 -4.17 22.07 -2.36
N SER A 211 -3.89 23.14 -1.61
CA SER A 211 -4.50 23.38 -0.29
C SER A 211 -6.01 23.60 -0.40
N VAL A 212 -6.46 24.41 -1.35
CA VAL A 212 -7.88 24.69 -1.63
C VAL A 212 -8.64 23.42 -2.00
N THR A 213 -8.10 22.63 -2.92
CA THR A 213 -8.70 21.35 -3.35
C THR A 213 -8.71 20.32 -2.23
N ALA A 214 -7.61 20.20 -1.46
CA ALA A 214 -7.56 19.37 -0.26
C ALA A 214 -8.63 19.76 0.76
N ALA A 215 -8.86 21.06 0.97
CA ALA A 215 -9.90 21.54 1.88
C ALA A 215 -11.32 21.14 1.42
N PHE A 216 -11.61 21.21 0.12
CA PHE A 216 -12.88 20.68 -0.42
C PHE A 216 -13.03 19.18 -0.13
N PHE A 217 -11.97 18.38 -0.33
CA PHE A 217 -12.02 16.96 0.01
C PHE A 217 -12.24 16.74 1.52
N THR A 218 -11.62 17.54 2.39
CA THR A 218 -11.79 17.47 3.85
C THR A 218 -13.24 17.72 4.28
N ILE A 219 -13.98 18.58 3.57
CA ILE A 219 -15.42 18.81 3.83
C ILE A 219 -16.34 17.84 3.07
N GLY A 220 -15.77 16.85 2.37
CA GLY A 220 -16.51 15.81 1.66
C GLY A 220 -16.93 16.18 0.23
N GLU A 221 -16.32 17.19 -0.38
CA GLU A 221 -16.70 17.72 -1.69
C GLU A 221 -15.56 17.57 -2.73
N LYS A 222 -15.92 17.19 -3.96
CA LYS A 222 -14.96 17.08 -5.08
C LYS A 222 -15.12 18.27 -6.01
N ARG A 223 -14.47 19.41 -5.69
CA ARG A 223 -14.59 20.66 -6.47
C ARG A 223 -13.37 21.01 -7.32
N THR A 224 -12.49 20.06 -7.57
CA THR A 224 -11.25 20.27 -8.33
C THR A 224 -11.51 20.93 -9.69
N ASP A 225 -12.47 20.42 -10.45
CA ASP A 225 -12.79 20.96 -11.80
C ASP A 225 -13.33 22.39 -11.74
N SER A 226 -14.12 22.72 -10.72
CA SER A 226 -14.62 24.08 -10.51
C SER A 226 -13.49 25.05 -10.20
N VAL A 227 -12.55 24.66 -9.34
CA VAL A 227 -11.34 25.45 -9.05
C VAL A 227 -10.53 25.67 -10.33
N TYR A 228 -10.33 24.61 -11.12
CA TYR A 228 -9.56 24.69 -12.37
C TYR A 228 -10.24 25.61 -13.39
N LYS A 229 -11.57 25.51 -13.52
CA LYS A 229 -12.36 26.37 -14.41
C LYS A 229 -12.24 27.84 -14.00
N MET A 230 -12.31 28.16 -12.70
CA MET A 230 -12.11 29.53 -12.22
C MET A 230 -10.73 30.06 -12.56
N VAL A 231 -9.68 29.26 -12.39
CA VAL A 231 -8.30 29.65 -12.75
C VAL A 231 -8.17 29.89 -14.25
N LEU A 232 -8.73 29.02 -15.09
CA LEU A 232 -8.73 29.18 -16.55
C LEU A 232 -9.49 30.44 -17.01
N GLN A 233 -10.57 30.80 -16.30
CA GLN A 233 -11.38 31.99 -16.63
C GLN A 233 -10.73 33.29 -16.16
N ARG A 234 -10.19 33.33 -14.94
CA ARG A 234 -9.67 34.55 -14.31
C ARG A 234 -8.19 34.78 -14.59
N TYR A 235 -7.42 33.72 -14.80
CA TYR A 235 -5.96 33.76 -14.96
C TYR A 235 -5.49 32.92 -16.16
N PRO A 236 -6.06 33.12 -17.37
CA PRO A 236 -5.86 32.23 -18.54
C PRO A 236 -4.41 32.11 -19.03
N ASN A 237 -3.54 33.06 -18.68
CA ASN A 237 -2.15 33.13 -19.13
C ASN A 237 -1.12 32.68 -18.06
N SER A 238 -1.59 32.38 -16.84
CA SER A 238 -0.73 31.89 -15.77
C SER A 238 -0.11 30.53 -16.09
N GLU A 239 1.06 30.25 -15.51
CA GLU A 239 1.76 28.96 -15.63
C GLU A 239 0.84 27.77 -15.28
N ILE A 240 0.11 27.89 -14.16
CA ILE A 240 -0.80 26.82 -13.73
C ILE A 240 -2.02 26.66 -14.64
N ALA A 241 -2.52 27.74 -15.26
CA ALA A 241 -3.58 27.65 -16.24
C ALA A 241 -3.09 26.93 -17.51
N ARG A 242 -1.82 27.15 -17.91
CA ARG A 242 -1.18 26.40 -18.98
C ARG A 242 -1.08 24.91 -18.62
N ASP A 243 -0.69 24.55 -17.40
CA ASP A 243 -0.68 23.16 -16.93
C ASP A 243 -2.07 22.49 -16.96
N PHE A 244 -3.13 23.24 -16.61
CA PHE A 244 -4.51 22.76 -16.74
C PHE A 244 -4.93 22.54 -18.19
N LYS A 245 -4.54 23.43 -19.11
CA LYS A 245 -4.75 23.24 -20.56
C LYS A 245 -4.00 22.00 -21.06
N ILE A 246 -2.73 21.82 -20.68
CA ILE A 246 -1.95 20.63 -21.02
C ILE A 246 -2.64 19.36 -20.52
N SER A 247 -3.12 19.36 -19.27
CA SER A 247 -3.82 18.24 -18.67
C SER A 247 -5.14 17.93 -19.37
N ALA A 248 -5.86 18.95 -19.85
CA ALA A 248 -7.07 18.80 -20.64
C ALA A 248 -6.77 18.18 -22.01
N ILE A 249 -5.77 18.71 -22.73
CA ILE A 249 -5.32 18.19 -24.03
C ILE A 249 -4.81 16.75 -23.88
N ALA A 250 -4.11 16.41 -22.80
CA ALA A 250 -3.61 15.05 -22.55
C ALA A 250 -4.74 14.00 -22.48
N ARG A 251 -5.95 14.42 -22.09
CA ARG A 251 -7.17 13.56 -22.02
C ARG A 251 -7.95 13.48 -23.34
N GLU A 252 -7.58 14.27 -24.36
CA GLU A 252 -8.15 14.16 -25.70
C GLU A 252 -8.03 12.72 -26.22
N GLN A 253 -9.07 12.19 -26.86
CA GLN A 253 -9.06 10.82 -27.38
C GLN A 253 -8.49 10.78 -28.80
N ASP A 254 -8.73 11.83 -29.59
CA ASP A 254 -8.11 11.95 -30.91
C ASP A 254 -6.61 12.25 -30.77
N THR A 255 -5.79 11.28 -31.17
CA THR A 255 -4.33 11.41 -31.06
C THR A 255 -3.79 12.48 -32.01
N GLY A 256 -4.32 12.63 -33.22
CA GLY A 256 -3.86 13.64 -34.17
C GLY A 256 -4.15 15.05 -33.66
N LEU A 257 -5.37 15.28 -33.18
CA LEU A 257 -5.79 16.54 -32.59
C LEU A 257 -4.97 16.88 -31.33
N LYS A 258 -4.77 15.90 -30.44
CA LYS A 258 -3.95 16.06 -29.23
C LYS A 258 -2.56 16.54 -29.56
N ILE A 259 -1.89 15.88 -30.50
CA ILE A 259 -0.51 16.20 -30.87
C ILE A 259 -0.45 17.58 -31.53
N ALA A 260 -1.38 17.90 -32.44
CA ALA A 260 -1.45 19.22 -33.05
C ALA A 260 -1.67 20.35 -32.01
N GLN A 261 -2.55 20.14 -31.04
CA GLN A 261 -2.79 21.09 -29.95
C GLN A 261 -1.56 21.28 -29.06
N LEU A 262 -0.87 20.20 -28.71
CA LEU A 262 0.35 20.26 -27.90
C LEU A 262 1.50 20.96 -28.64
N GLU A 263 1.69 20.68 -29.92
CA GLU A 263 2.69 21.37 -30.76
C GLU A 263 2.36 22.85 -30.94
N ALA A 264 1.09 23.19 -31.12
CA ALA A 264 0.65 24.59 -31.16
C ALA A 264 0.92 25.31 -29.83
N LEU A 265 0.69 24.64 -28.70
CA LEU A 265 0.94 25.19 -27.37
C LEU A 265 2.44 25.41 -27.10
N LEU A 266 3.33 24.57 -27.63
CA LEU A 266 4.79 24.77 -27.54
C LEU A 266 5.28 26.05 -28.22
N LYS A 267 4.59 26.50 -29.28
CA LYS A 267 4.91 27.75 -29.97
C LYS A 267 4.59 28.99 -29.11
N GLN A 268 3.71 28.84 -28.12
CA GLN A 268 3.37 29.92 -27.20
C GLN A 268 4.39 29.94 -26.05
N ARG A 269 4.97 31.10 -25.75
CA ARG A 269 5.78 31.30 -24.53
C ARG A 269 4.88 31.64 -23.35
N ASP A 270 5.31 31.33 -22.14
CA ASP A 270 4.66 31.87 -20.94
C ASP A 270 4.97 33.37 -20.75
N GLU A 271 4.36 34.00 -19.75
CA GLU A 271 4.50 35.43 -19.45
C GLU A 271 5.95 35.85 -19.16
N GLN A 272 6.84 34.90 -18.83
CA GLN A 272 8.26 35.12 -18.54
C GLN A 272 9.16 34.75 -19.73
N GLY A 273 8.58 34.39 -20.88
CA GLY A 273 9.31 33.96 -22.06
C GLY A 273 9.82 32.52 -21.99
N ASN A 274 9.52 31.78 -20.93
CA ASN A 274 9.94 30.40 -20.78
C ASN A 274 9.01 29.47 -21.58
N GLU A 275 9.57 28.36 -22.06
CA GLU A 275 8.79 27.30 -22.72
C GLU A 275 7.93 26.54 -21.71
N ASN A 276 8.46 26.37 -20.48
CA ASN A 276 7.95 25.62 -19.34
C ASN A 276 6.89 24.56 -19.71
N ALA A 277 7.35 23.59 -20.51
CA ALA A 277 6.51 22.61 -21.17
C ALA A 277 7.11 21.19 -21.07
N GLN A 278 7.82 20.88 -19.98
CA GLN A 278 8.44 19.56 -19.84
C GLN A 278 7.38 18.45 -19.95
N GLN A 279 6.17 18.69 -19.44
CA GLN A 279 5.05 17.75 -19.60
C GLN A 279 4.63 17.57 -21.06
N ILE A 280 4.60 18.64 -21.86
CA ILE A 280 4.33 18.53 -23.30
C ILE A 280 5.43 17.71 -23.98
N HIS A 281 6.70 18.02 -23.70
CA HIS A 281 7.82 17.25 -24.23
C HIS A 281 7.77 15.77 -23.81
N LYS A 282 7.36 15.45 -22.57
CA LYS A 282 7.15 14.05 -22.13
C LYS A 282 6.07 13.35 -22.94
N ILE A 283 4.94 14.01 -23.21
CA ILE A 283 3.85 13.44 -24.01
C ILE A 283 4.27 13.25 -25.47
N LEU A 284 4.85 14.29 -26.08
CA LEU A 284 5.32 14.27 -27.47
C LEU A 284 6.46 13.27 -27.66
N PHE A 285 7.39 13.16 -26.72
CA PHE A 285 8.44 12.12 -26.73
C PHE A 285 7.84 10.73 -26.82
N ARG A 286 6.86 10.41 -25.95
CA ARG A 286 6.21 9.08 -25.97
C ARG A 286 5.48 8.81 -27.26
N HIS A 287 4.77 9.81 -27.78
CA HIS A 287 4.08 9.70 -29.06
C HIS A 287 5.06 9.44 -30.20
N TYR A 288 6.07 10.30 -30.35
CA TYR A 288 7.04 10.19 -31.44
C TYR A 288 7.87 8.92 -31.37
N ALA A 289 8.17 8.42 -30.17
CA ALA A 289 8.82 7.13 -29.99
C ALA A 289 7.92 5.99 -30.49
N SER A 290 6.62 6.02 -30.16
CA SER A 290 5.66 4.98 -30.57
C SER A 290 5.40 4.90 -32.08
N VAL A 291 5.53 6.02 -32.80
CA VAL A 291 5.37 6.07 -34.26
C VAL A 291 6.71 5.96 -35.01
N GLY A 292 7.81 5.69 -34.29
CA GLY A 292 9.13 5.46 -34.89
C GLY A 292 9.84 6.71 -35.39
N ASN A 293 9.42 7.92 -34.99
CA ASN A 293 10.08 9.16 -35.42
C ASN A 293 11.29 9.47 -34.52
N GLY A 294 12.48 9.01 -34.92
CA GLY A 294 13.72 9.14 -34.16
C GLY A 294 14.10 10.59 -33.83
N ASP A 295 14.10 11.48 -34.82
CA ASP A 295 14.54 12.87 -34.66
C ASP A 295 13.67 13.64 -33.66
N LYS A 296 12.35 13.57 -33.83
CA LYS A 296 11.42 14.21 -32.89
C LYS A 296 11.49 13.55 -31.52
N SER A 297 11.68 12.24 -31.44
CA SER A 297 11.84 11.54 -30.15
C SER A 297 13.03 12.07 -29.37
N VAL A 298 14.21 12.15 -30.00
CA VAL A 298 15.43 12.68 -29.36
C VAL A 298 15.26 14.15 -28.99
N TYR A 299 14.67 14.96 -29.89
CA TYR A 299 14.37 16.37 -29.64
C TYR A 299 13.52 16.56 -28.38
N HIS A 300 12.40 15.85 -28.26
CA HIS A 300 11.51 15.98 -27.12
C HIS A 300 12.07 15.33 -25.85
N ALA A 301 12.77 14.19 -25.95
CA ALA A 301 13.44 13.56 -24.81
C ALA A 301 14.41 14.54 -24.11
N SER A 302 15.25 15.24 -24.88
CA SER A 302 16.23 16.20 -24.35
C SER A 302 15.63 17.37 -23.57
N ARG A 303 14.36 17.70 -23.81
CA ARG A 303 13.60 18.80 -23.15
C ARG A 303 12.58 18.30 -22.14
N SER A 304 12.42 16.99 -22.03
CA SER A 304 11.45 16.37 -21.13
C SER A 304 11.93 16.32 -19.67
N LEU A 305 13.24 16.47 -19.44
CA LEU A 305 13.84 16.47 -18.12
C LEU A 305 13.76 17.86 -17.48
N GLY A 306 13.23 17.91 -16.25
CA GLY A 306 13.20 19.13 -15.45
C GLY A 306 14.48 19.35 -14.64
N LYS A 307 14.39 20.20 -13.61
CA LYS A 307 15.44 20.34 -12.61
C LYS A 307 15.71 19.00 -11.93
N LYS A 308 16.99 18.70 -11.67
CA LYS A 308 17.40 17.48 -10.98
C LYS A 308 16.66 17.34 -9.66
N ASN A 309 16.06 16.18 -9.46
CA ASN A 309 15.29 15.81 -8.28
C ASN A 309 15.50 14.30 -7.98
N PRO A 310 14.97 13.77 -6.86
CA PRO A 310 15.20 12.36 -6.51
C PRO A 310 14.69 11.34 -7.53
N ARG A 311 13.76 11.70 -8.42
CA ARG A 311 13.27 10.82 -9.51
C ARG A 311 14.11 10.89 -10.79
N THR A 312 15.07 11.80 -10.89
CA THR A 312 15.88 11.97 -12.10
C THR A 312 16.56 10.69 -12.60
N PRO A 313 17.14 9.79 -11.76
CA PRO A 313 17.68 8.52 -12.25
C PRO A 313 16.64 7.66 -12.99
N GLU A 314 15.42 7.60 -12.47
CA GLU A 314 14.31 6.85 -13.04
C GLU A 314 13.82 7.49 -14.34
N GLU A 315 13.67 8.82 -14.37
CA GLU A 315 13.30 9.56 -15.61
C GLU A 315 14.31 9.35 -16.74
N LEU A 316 15.61 9.30 -16.43
CA LEU A 316 16.66 9.00 -17.39
C LEU A 316 16.57 7.55 -17.90
N LYS A 317 16.30 6.59 -16.99
CA LYS A 317 16.08 5.19 -17.35
C LYS A 317 14.88 5.02 -18.26
N ASP A 318 13.78 5.73 -17.99
CA ASP A 318 12.55 5.64 -18.78
C ASP A 318 12.75 6.16 -20.21
N ILE A 319 13.49 7.27 -20.36
CA ILE A 319 13.87 7.78 -21.68
C ILE A 319 14.70 6.73 -22.43
N ALA A 320 15.74 6.20 -21.80
CA ALA A 320 16.61 5.18 -22.40
C ALA A 320 15.80 3.93 -22.79
N GLY A 321 14.95 3.44 -21.89
CA GLY A 321 14.12 2.25 -22.10
C GLY A 321 13.12 2.43 -23.25
N LEU A 322 12.46 3.58 -23.35
CA LEU A 322 11.48 3.82 -24.42
C LEU A 322 12.15 3.94 -25.80
N LEU A 323 13.31 4.60 -25.88
CA LEU A 323 14.12 4.63 -27.09
C LEU A 323 14.55 3.21 -27.50
N THR A 324 15.03 2.42 -26.52
CA THR A 324 15.44 1.02 -26.72
C THR A 324 14.30 0.14 -27.23
N ALA A 325 13.13 0.20 -26.58
CA ALA A 325 11.97 -0.61 -26.92
C ALA A 325 11.48 -0.37 -28.36
N ASN A 326 11.63 0.86 -28.86
CA ASN A 326 11.28 1.24 -30.23
C ASN A 326 12.47 1.20 -31.20
N LYS A 327 13.65 0.75 -30.75
CA LYS A 327 14.91 0.69 -31.52
C LYS A 327 15.31 2.05 -32.13
N LEU A 328 15.09 3.14 -31.40
CA LEU A 328 15.37 4.50 -31.84
C LEU A 328 16.64 5.05 -31.19
N ALA A 329 17.47 5.73 -31.98
CA ALA A 329 18.67 6.44 -31.53
C ALA A 329 19.50 5.67 -30.46
N PRO A 330 20.06 4.49 -30.79
CA PRO A 330 20.71 3.63 -29.80
C PRO A 330 21.84 4.30 -29.00
N ASP A 331 22.65 5.15 -29.63
CA ASP A 331 23.71 5.91 -28.95
C ASP A 331 23.13 6.86 -27.89
N THR A 332 22.01 7.53 -28.20
CA THR A 332 21.31 8.42 -27.28
C THR A 332 20.71 7.62 -26.11
N ALA A 333 20.13 6.45 -26.37
CA ALA A 333 19.61 5.57 -25.32
C ALA A 333 20.73 5.12 -24.36
N ILE A 334 21.89 4.74 -24.89
CA ILE A 334 23.08 4.41 -24.09
C ILE A 334 23.50 5.61 -23.22
N ALA A 335 23.59 6.81 -23.79
CA ALA A 335 23.99 8.00 -23.05
C ALA A 335 23.06 8.32 -21.87
N TYR A 336 21.74 8.16 -22.06
CA TYR A 336 20.76 8.32 -20.97
C TYR A 336 20.90 7.23 -19.90
N ALA A 337 21.09 5.97 -20.29
CA ALA A 337 21.29 4.86 -19.38
C ALA A 337 22.57 5.04 -18.54
N GLU A 338 23.68 5.45 -19.16
CA GLU A 338 24.94 5.73 -18.46
C GLU A 338 24.82 6.92 -17.50
N LYS A 339 24.08 7.97 -17.89
CA LYS A 339 23.80 9.11 -17.02
C LYS A 339 22.98 8.70 -15.80
N SER A 340 22.00 7.81 -15.99
CA SER A 340 21.24 7.22 -14.89
C SER A 340 22.14 6.36 -13.98
N LEU A 341 23.01 5.55 -14.58
CA LEU A 341 23.93 4.67 -13.86
C LEU A 341 24.88 5.44 -12.93
N LYS A 342 25.37 6.60 -13.37
CA LYS A 342 26.18 7.53 -12.54
C LYS A 342 25.42 8.05 -11.31
N MET A 343 24.09 7.97 -11.31
CA MET A 343 23.22 8.44 -10.23
C MET A 343 22.52 7.30 -9.47
N VAL A 344 22.83 6.04 -9.78
CA VAL A 344 22.07 4.87 -9.28
C VAL A 344 22.11 4.69 -7.76
N ALA A 345 23.11 5.24 -7.06
CA ALA A 345 23.13 5.25 -5.59
C ALA A 345 21.99 6.08 -4.96
N GLN A 346 21.38 6.97 -5.76
CA GLN A 346 20.24 7.81 -5.41
C GLN A 346 18.92 7.22 -5.94
N TRP A 347 18.90 5.94 -6.32
CA TRP A 347 17.72 5.31 -6.90
C TRP A 347 16.51 5.48 -5.98
N PRO A 348 15.42 6.07 -6.46
CA PRO A 348 14.26 6.32 -5.63
C PRO A 348 13.55 5.01 -5.30
N LEU A 349 13.25 4.80 -4.02
CA LEU A 349 12.44 3.68 -3.56
C LEU A 349 11.34 4.20 -2.66
N GLY A 350 10.13 3.67 -2.86
CA GLY A 350 8.93 4.08 -2.13
C GLY A 350 8.37 5.46 -2.52
N LEU A 351 7.35 5.90 -1.79
CA LEU A 351 6.66 7.16 -2.05
C LEU A 351 7.48 8.38 -1.61
N ILE A 352 8.09 9.07 -2.59
CA ILE A 352 8.71 10.38 -2.38
C ILE A 352 7.65 11.46 -2.22
N ARG A 353 7.70 12.16 -1.08
CA ARG A 353 6.85 13.32 -0.78
C ARG A 353 7.58 14.61 -1.11
N TYR A 354 6.83 15.65 -1.47
CA TYR A 354 7.36 16.99 -1.66
C TYR A 354 6.48 17.98 -0.90
N PHE A 355 7.11 18.85 -0.12
CA PHE A 355 6.47 19.97 0.54
C PHE A 355 7.18 21.25 0.09
N PRO A 356 6.47 22.33 -0.27
CA PRO A 356 7.11 23.60 -0.62
C PRO A 356 8.10 24.09 0.44
N GLU A 357 7.80 23.85 1.72
CA GLU A 357 8.57 24.32 2.86
C GLU A 357 9.80 23.45 3.14
N TYR A 358 9.71 22.14 2.87
CA TYR A 358 10.73 21.16 3.29
C TYR A 358 11.47 20.51 2.12
N GLY A 359 11.02 20.73 0.89
CA GLY A 359 11.51 20.04 -0.30
C GLY A 359 11.10 18.57 -0.33
N TYR A 360 11.94 17.76 -1.00
CA TYR A 360 11.70 16.33 -1.11
C TYR A 360 12.01 15.60 0.20
N ILE A 361 11.16 14.61 0.50
CA ILE A 361 11.29 13.71 1.63
C ILE A 361 11.24 12.29 1.08
N LEU A 362 12.33 11.56 1.29
CA LEU A 362 12.43 10.16 0.94
C LEU A 362 11.75 9.32 2.03
N PRO A 363 11.00 8.28 1.67
CA PRO A 363 10.40 7.39 2.66
C PRO A 363 11.50 6.54 3.32
N TYR A 364 11.17 5.98 4.49
CA TYR A 364 11.96 4.89 5.03
C TYR A 364 11.96 3.68 4.09
N VAL A 365 13.13 3.12 3.84
CA VAL A 365 13.34 1.86 3.13
C VAL A 365 14.43 1.10 3.88
N PRO A 366 14.21 -0.17 4.27
CA PRO A 366 15.27 -0.98 4.87
C PRO A 366 16.50 -1.02 3.97
N GLU A 367 17.71 -0.98 4.57
CA GLU A 367 18.94 -0.92 3.77
C GLU A 367 19.10 -2.14 2.86
N SER A 368 18.64 -3.33 3.28
CA SER A 368 18.58 -4.53 2.44
C SER A 368 17.78 -4.32 1.16
N ASP A 369 16.62 -3.67 1.29
CA ASP A 369 15.70 -3.43 0.20
C ASP A 369 16.26 -2.32 -0.70
N ARG A 370 16.93 -1.34 -0.10
CA ARG A 370 17.65 -0.29 -0.83
C ARG A 370 18.77 -0.86 -1.70
N LEU A 371 19.62 -1.71 -1.12
CA LEU A 371 20.70 -2.36 -1.85
C LEU A 371 20.16 -3.24 -2.98
N THR A 372 19.06 -3.96 -2.72
CA THR A 372 18.36 -4.78 -3.74
C THR A 372 17.82 -3.91 -4.87
N GLY A 373 17.11 -2.82 -4.56
CA GLY A 373 16.58 -1.91 -5.58
C GLY A 373 17.67 -1.23 -6.42
N ILE A 374 18.80 -0.87 -5.81
CA ILE A 374 19.97 -0.33 -6.54
C ILE A 374 20.57 -1.39 -7.47
N ALA A 375 20.70 -2.63 -6.99
CA ALA A 375 21.17 -3.78 -7.77
C ALA A 375 20.28 -4.03 -9.00
N GLU A 376 18.96 -4.07 -8.79
CA GLU A 376 17.97 -4.24 -9.85
C GLU A 376 18.00 -3.09 -10.86
N ALA A 377 18.11 -1.84 -10.40
CA ALA A 377 18.24 -0.68 -11.27
C ALA A 377 19.51 -0.74 -12.13
N LYS A 378 20.65 -1.12 -11.55
CA LYS A 378 21.89 -1.35 -12.31
C LYS A 378 21.72 -2.45 -13.35
N SER A 379 21.08 -3.55 -12.98
CA SER A 379 20.80 -4.67 -13.90
C SER A 379 20.00 -4.19 -15.12
N THR A 380 18.91 -3.44 -14.90
CA THR A 380 18.11 -2.90 -16.00
C THR A 380 18.90 -1.92 -16.87
N LEU A 381 19.68 -1.02 -16.28
CA LEU A 381 20.49 -0.07 -17.04
C LEU A 381 21.56 -0.75 -17.90
N TYR A 382 22.23 -1.78 -17.37
CA TYR A 382 23.16 -2.59 -18.16
C TYR A 382 22.46 -3.37 -19.28
N ALA A 383 21.28 -3.92 -19.04
CA ALA A 383 20.49 -4.60 -20.07
C ALA A 383 20.07 -3.65 -21.21
N ILE A 384 19.66 -2.42 -20.87
CA ILE A 384 19.38 -1.35 -21.84
C ILE A 384 20.64 -1.04 -22.68
N ILE A 385 21.80 -0.86 -22.05
CA ILE A 385 23.05 -0.61 -22.76
C ILE A 385 23.38 -1.81 -23.68
N ALA A 386 23.24 -3.04 -23.19
CA ALA A 386 23.50 -4.26 -23.95
C ALA A 386 22.65 -4.34 -25.23
N LEU A 387 21.34 -4.10 -25.13
CA LEU A 387 20.44 -4.10 -26.28
C LEU A 387 20.80 -3.04 -27.32
N ASN A 388 21.13 -1.83 -26.88
CA ASN A 388 21.49 -0.77 -27.83
C ASN A 388 22.85 -1.01 -28.47
N LYS A 389 23.83 -1.55 -27.75
CA LYS A 389 25.10 -2.02 -28.33
C LYS A 389 24.86 -3.10 -29.39
N LEU A 390 23.91 -3.99 -29.16
CA LEU A 390 23.50 -4.97 -30.15
C LEU A 390 22.85 -4.31 -31.39
N TYR A 391 21.99 -3.31 -31.21
CA TYR A 391 21.38 -2.56 -32.32
C TYR A 391 22.41 -1.81 -33.17
N LEU A 392 23.53 -1.39 -32.57
CA LEU A 392 24.67 -0.80 -33.27
C LEU A 392 25.59 -1.84 -33.93
N GLY A 393 25.33 -3.14 -33.78
CA GLY A 393 26.16 -4.22 -34.31
C GLY A 393 27.35 -4.62 -33.42
N ASN A 394 27.54 -3.97 -32.27
CA ASN A 394 28.63 -4.24 -31.33
C ASN A 394 28.35 -5.46 -30.46
N ARG A 395 28.35 -6.65 -31.06
CA ARG A 395 27.98 -7.92 -30.40
C ARG A 395 28.81 -8.25 -29.15
N THR A 396 30.12 -7.99 -29.18
CA THR A 396 31.02 -8.27 -28.05
C THR A 396 30.69 -7.41 -26.83
N GLU A 397 30.47 -6.10 -27.04
CA GLU A 397 30.08 -5.19 -25.95
C GLU A 397 28.68 -5.52 -25.44
N ALA A 398 27.74 -5.86 -26.34
CA ALA A 398 26.40 -6.28 -25.96
C ALA A 398 26.44 -7.49 -25.01
N LEU A 399 27.22 -8.52 -25.34
CA LEU A 399 27.40 -9.70 -24.48
C LEU A 399 28.05 -9.36 -23.13
N ASN A 400 29.04 -8.47 -23.11
CA ASN A 400 29.69 -8.03 -21.87
C ASN A 400 28.68 -7.33 -20.94
N PHE A 401 27.92 -6.36 -21.47
CA PHE A 401 26.91 -5.66 -20.67
C PHE A 401 25.73 -6.56 -20.26
N ALA A 402 25.35 -7.54 -21.08
CA ALA A 402 24.35 -8.54 -20.70
C ALA A 402 24.81 -9.37 -19.49
N ALA A 403 26.06 -9.84 -19.49
CA ALA A 403 26.64 -10.55 -18.35
C ALA A 403 26.76 -9.66 -17.09
N GLN A 404 27.09 -8.37 -17.26
CA GLN A 404 27.08 -7.41 -16.15
C GLN A 404 25.67 -7.22 -15.57
N ALA A 405 24.64 -7.15 -16.43
CA ALA A 405 23.26 -7.04 -15.99
C ALA A 405 22.85 -8.23 -15.11
N GLU A 406 23.19 -9.46 -15.50
CA GLU A 406 22.92 -10.67 -14.71
C GLU A 406 23.64 -10.66 -13.36
N LYS A 407 24.89 -10.18 -13.33
CA LYS A 407 25.71 -10.14 -12.10
C LYS A 407 25.17 -9.18 -11.03
N GLN A 408 24.51 -8.08 -11.40
CA GLN A 408 24.11 -7.06 -10.43
C GLN A 408 22.91 -7.43 -9.56
N GLY A 409 22.09 -8.39 -9.95
CA GLY A 409 20.81 -8.65 -9.32
C GLY A 409 19.70 -8.44 -10.34
N ALA A 410 19.22 -9.54 -10.91
CA ALA A 410 18.40 -9.49 -12.09
C ALA A 410 16.90 -9.47 -11.75
N ASN A 411 16.18 -8.55 -12.37
CA ASN A 411 14.73 -8.44 -12.29
C ASN A 411 14.10 -8.95 -13.60
N ARG A 412 12.76 -9.02 -13.62
CA ARG A 412 12.02 -9.52 -14.78
C ARG A 412 12.35 -8.75 -16.06
N GLU A 413 12.38 -7.41 -15.99
CA GLU A 413 12.62 -6.55 -17.16
C GLU A 413 14.03 -6.78 -17.72
N SER A 414 15.05 -6.72 -16.85
CA SER A 414 16.44 -6.87 -17.27
C SER A 414 16.75 -8.25 -17.83
N LEU A 415 16.20 -9.33 -17.25
CA LEU A 415 16.40 -10.70 -17.75
C LEU A 415 15.75 -10.95 -19.11
N ILE A 416 14.58 -10.35 -19.38
CA ILE A 416 13.94 -10.43 -20.69
C ILE A 416 14.79 -9.71 -21.74
N ASP A 417 15.38 -8.57 -21.39
CA ASP A 417 16.23 -7.82 -22.31
C ASP A 417 17.58 -8.52 -22.54
N VAL A 418 18.18 -9.08 -21.49
CA VAL A 418 19.36 -9.95 -21.57
C VAL A 418 19.08 -11.18 -22.46
N SER A 419 17.92 -11.83 -22.32
CA SER A 419 17.60 -13.01 -23.13
C SER A 419 17.52 -12.68 -24.62
N LYS A 420 17.00 -11.49 -24.98
CA LYS A 420 16.99 -11.01 -26.38
C LYS A 420 18.41 -10.81 -26.90
N VAL A 421 19.33 -10.30 -26.08
CA VAL A 421 20.75 -10.15 -26.45
C VAL A 421 21.37 -11.51 -26.73
N TYR A 422 21.19 -12.47 -25.82
CA TYR A 422 21.71 -13.84 -26.01
C TYR A 422 21.10 -14.54 -27.22
N GLU A 423 19.79 -14.43 -27.42
CA GLU A 423 19.10 -15.01 -28.58
C GLU A 423 19.67 -14.48 -29.91
N GLN A 424 19.80 -13.15 -30.05
CA GLN A 424 20.26 -12.51 -31.29
C GLN A 424 21.77 -12.62 -31.51
N THR A 425 22.53 -13.08 -30.51
CA THR A 425 23.97 -13.37 -30.60
C THR A 425 24.26 -14.87 -30.73
N GLY A 426 23.22 -15.68 -30.98
CA GLY A 426 23.38 -17.11 -31.24
C GLY A 426 23.59 -17.94 -29.97
N LYS A 427 23.09 -17.47 -28.82
CA LYS A 427 23.26 -18.10 -27.50
C LYS A 427 21.92 -18.51 -26.88
N PRO A 428 21.12 -19.39 -27.53
CA PRO A 428 19.77 -19.70 -27.09
C PRO A 428 19.69 -20.38 -25.72
N GLU A 429 20.71 -21.15 -25.31
CA GLU A 429 20.77 -21.75 -23.98
C GLU A 429 20.89 -20.68 -22.88
N GLN A 430 21.79 -19.71 -23.04
CA GLN A 430 21.91 -18.59 -22.10
C GLN A 430 20.64 -17.72 -22.07
N ALA A 431 20.00 -17.52 -23.23
CA ALA A 431 18.72 -16.83 -23.30
C ALA A 431 17.63 -17.58 -22.51
N PHE A 432 17.57 -18.91 -22.65
CA PHE A 432 16.65 -19.75 -21.89
C PHE A 432 16.93 -19.66 -20.38
N GLU A 433 18.19 -19.76 -19.94
CA GLU A 433 18.54 -19.70 -18.52
C GLU A 433 18.16 -18.35 -17.88
N ALA A 434 18.40 -17.23 -18.57
CA ALA A 434 17.97 -15.90 -18.12
C ALA A 434 16.44 -15.83 -17.94
N LEU A 435 15.67 -16.36 -18.89
CA LEU A 435 14.21 -16.45 -18.79
C LEU A 435 13.78 -17.42 -17.68
N TRP A 436 14.52 -18.51 -17.48
CA TRP A 436 14.23 -19.49 -16.44
C TRP A 436 14.38 -18.90 -15.04
N GLN A 437 15.38 -18.03 -14.81
CA GLN A 437 15.51 -17.30 -13.55
C GLN A 437 14.28 -16.43 -13.23
N VAL A 438 13.65 -15.83 -14.25
CA VAL A 438 12.39 -15.11 -14.07
C VAL A 438 11.29 -16.08 -13.62
N LEU A 439 11.19 -17.25 -14.26
CA LEU A 439 10.17 -18.25 -13.95
C LEU A 439 10.35 -18.89 -12.57
N LEU A 440 11.58 -19.00 -12.05
CA LEU A 440 11.80 -19.45 -10.67
C LEU A 440 11.23 -18.48 -9.64
N LYS A 441 11.23 -17.16 -9.94
CA LYS A 441 10.63 -16.12 -9.09
C LYS A 441 9.13 -15.96 -9.33
N ASN A 442 8.69 -16.10 -10.58
CA ASN A 442 7.28 -16.01 -10.97
C ASN A 442 6.89 -17.18 -11.90
N PRO A 443 6.56 -18.36 -11.34
CA PRO A 443 6.30 -19.57 -12.12
C PRO A 443 5.10 -19.49 -13.06
N SER A 444 4.22 -18.50 -12.87
CA SER A 444 2.97 -18.34 -13.66
C SER A 444 3.10 -17.33 -14.80
N ASP A 445 4.30 -16.82 -15.10
CA ASP A 445 4.48 -15.84 -16.17
C ASP A 445 4.39 -16.48 -17.57
N THR A 446 3.18 -16.50 -18.12
CA THR A 446 2.87 -17.14 -19.40
C THR A 446 3.64 -16.53 -20.58
N ALA A 447 3.93 -15.22 -20.55
CA ALA A 447 4.71 -14.55 -21.58
C ALA A 447 6.17 -15.05 -21.57
N VAL A 448 6.76 -15.17 -20.38
CA VAL A 448 8.12 -15.68 -20.22
C VAL A 448 8.19 -17.19 -20.51
N ILE A 449 7.19 -17.99 -20.14
CA ILE A 449 7.10 -19.41 -20.53
C ILE A 449 7.16 -19.55 -22.05
N LYS A 450 6.43 -18.71 -22.80
CA LYS A 450 6.45 -18.74 -24.26
C LYS A 450 7.84 -18.41 -24.82
N LEU A 451 8.49 -17.36 -24.32
CA LEU A 451 9.85 -16.98 -24.72
C LEU A 451 10.87 -18.07 -24.39
N ALA A 452 10.75 -18.68 -23.20
CA ALA A 452 11.61 -19.75 -22.75
C ALA A 452 11.44 -20.98 -23.65
N LYS A 453 10.20 -21.35 -24.01
CA LYS A 453 9.92 -22.45 -24.94
C LYS A 453 10.60 -22.23 -26.29
N THR A 454 10.47 -21.02 -26.84
CA THR A 454 11.08 -20.64 -28.13
C THR A 454 12.60 -20.75 -28.12
N ASN A 455 13.26 -20.37 -27.03
CA ASN A 455 14.72 -20.51 -26.91
C ASN A 455 15.14 -21.94 -26.58
N PHE A 456 14.39 -22.66 -25.75
CA PHE A 456 14.64 -24.07 -25.40
C PHE A 456 14.67 -24.97 -26.64
N SER A 457 13.70 -24.81 -27.55
CA SER A 457 13.63 -25.59 -28.80
C SER A 457 14.75 -25.30 -29.80
N LYS A 458 15.63 -24.34 -29.54
CA LYS A 458 16.78 -24.05 -30.42
C LYS A 458 18.03 -24.86 -30.06
N PHE A 459 18.08 -25.43 -28.84
CA PHE A 459 19.22 -26.25 -28.39
C PHE A 459 18.79 -27.60 -27.79
N ASN A 460 17.50 -27.80 -27.50
CA ASN A 460 16.97 -29.05 -27.00
C ASN A 460 15.65 -29.40 -27.69
N ASN A 461 15.66 -30.49 -28.47
CA ASN A 461 14.53 -30.98 -29.25
C ASN A 461 13.90 -32.25 -28.67
N ALA A 462 14.27 -32.64 -27.44
CA ALA A 462 13.73 -33.84 -26.82
C ALA A 462 12.23 -33.67 -26.55
N GLU A 463 11.44 -34.63 -27.05
CA GLU A 463 9.99 -34.61 -26.89
C GLU A 463 9.61 -34.60 -25.41
N GLY A 464 8.67 -33.72 -25.04
CA GLY A 464 8.19 -33.60 -23.66
C GLY A 464 9.18 -32.95 -22.67
N ALA A 465 10.45 -32.70 -23.01
CA ALA A 465 11.44 -32.17 -22.07
C ALA A 465 11.05 -30.79 -21.51
N PHE A 466 10.54 -29.89 -22.36
CA PHE A 466 10.05 -28.58 -21.90
C PHE A 466 8.79 -28.72 -21.04
N THR A 467 7.89 -29.64 -21.37
CA THR A 467 6.69 -29.93 -20.58
C THR A 467 7.05 -30.40 -19.17
N THR A 468 8.07 -31.26 -19.04
CA THR A 468 8.59 -31.70 -17.73
C THR A 468 9.12 -30.52 -16.91
N LYS A 469 9.85 -29.58 -17.54
CA LYS A 469 10.30 -28.37 -16.87
C LYS A 469 9.13 -27.48 -16.40
N VAL A 470 8.10 -27.30 -17.22
CA VAL A 470 6.89 -26.53 -16.83
C VAL A 470 6.16 -27.19 -15.66
N LYS A 471 6.03 -28.52 -15.65
CA LYS A 471 5.47 -29.25 -14.49
C LYS A 471 6.26 -28.99 -13.21
N ALA A 472 7.59 -28.89 -13.30
CA ALA A 472 8.41 -28.53 -12.14
C ALA A 472 8.14 -27.09 -11.63
N LEU A 473 7.79 -26.16 -12.51
CA LEU A 473 7.36 -24.80 -12.12
C LEU A 473 6.02 -24.81 -11.38
N GLU A 474 5.07 -25.66 -11.76
CA GLU A 474 3.80 -25.83 -11.04
C GLU A 474 4.02 -26.35 -9.62
N VAL A 475 4.92 -27.34 -9.47
CA VAL A 475 5.34 -27.84 -8.15
C VAL A 475 5.98 -26.71 -7.34
N LEU A 476 6.91 -25.96 -7.93
CA LEU A 476 7.57 -24.83 -7.28
C LEU A 476 6.56 -23.75 -6.85
N LYS A 477 5.58 -23.41 -7.70
CA LYS A 477 4.49 -22.48 -7.38
C LYS A 477 3.76 -22.93 -6.12
N ASN A 478 3.38 -24.20 -6.06
CA ASN A 478 2.68 -24.76 -4.92
C ASN A 478 3.57 -24.73 -3.66
N THR A 479 4.85 -25.11 -3.77
CA THR A 479 5.82 -25.05 -2.66
C THR A 479 5.97 -23.62 -2.12
N GLN A 480 6.13 -22.63 -3.00
CA GLN A 480 6.24 -21.21 -2.63
C GLN A 480 4.96 -20.71 -1.96
N LEU A 481 3.79 -21.05 -2.50
CA LEU A 481 2.50 -20.72 -1.91
C LEU A 481 2.36 -21.31 -0.51
N LYS A 482 2.64 -22.61 -0.33
CA LYS A 482 2.62 -23.27 0.98
C LYS A 482 3.59 -22.64 1.98
N ALA A 483 4.80 -22.30 1.55
CA ALA A 483 5.78 -21.62 2.40
C ALA A 483 5.31 -20.22 2.83
N SER A 484 4.65 -19.48 1.93
CA SER A 484 4.02 -18.19 2.24
C SER A 484 2.88 -18.36 3.24
N LEU A 485 2.00 -19.34 3.01
CA LEU A 485 0.88 -19.66 3.90
C LEU A 485 1.36 -20.01 5.32
N LYS A 486 2.40 -20.84 5.46
CA LYS A 486 3.00 -21.18 6.76
C LYS A 486 3.46 -19.94 7.56
N LYS A 487 3.88 -18.86 6.89
CA LYS A 487 4.30 -17.61 7.55
C LYS A 487 3.14 -16.73 8.02
N ILE A 488 1.95 -16.89 7.44
CA ILE A 488 0.76 -16.07 7.73
C ILE A 488 -0.31 -16.82 8.54
N MET A 489 0.03 -18.02 9.05
CA MET A 489 -0.84 -18.78 9.93
C MET A 489 -1.20 -17.97 11.18
N MET A 490 -2.48 -17.93 11.50
CA MET A 490 -3.02 -17.04 12.53
C MET A 490 -2.87 -17.60 13.94
N HIS A 491 -2.84 -18.94 14.11
CA HIS A 491 -2.79 -19.62 15.41
C HIS A 491 -3.81 -19.13 16.44
N LYS A 492 -5.00 -18.69 15.99
CA LYS A 492 -6.03 -18.14 16.89
C LYS A 492 -6.94 -19.25 17.43
N PRO A 493 -7.48 -19.12 18.65
CA PRO A 493 -8.57 -19.98 19.09
C PRO A 493 -9.70 -19.99 18.06
N GLY A 494 -10.19 -21.18 17.70
CA GLY A 494 -11.33 -21.31 16.80
C GLY A 494 -12.60 -20.72 17.40
N PRO A 495 -13.52 -20.24 16.55
CA PRO A 495 -14.83 -19.74 16.99
C PRO A 495 -15.64 -20.85 17.68
N ASP A 496 -16.51 -20.48 18.61
CA ASP A 496 -17.55 -21.38 19.09
C ASP A 496 -18.64 -21.53 18.01
N LEU A 497 -18.85 -22.78 17.57
CA LEU A 497 -19.75 -23.16 16.48
C LEU A 497 -21.00 -23.90 16.98
N GLY A 498 -21.23 -24.01 18.29
CA GLY A 498 -22.31 -24.83 18.86
C GLY A 498 -23.73 -24.37 18.53
N LYS A 499 -23.91 -23.18 17.94
CA LYS A 499 -25.19 -22.66 17.45
C LYS A 499 -25.39 -22.83 15.95
N LEU A 500 -24.45 -23.46 15.24
CA LEU A 500 -24.66 -23.88 13.86
C LEU A 500 -25.47 -25.18 13.83
N MET A 501 -26.24 -25.36 12.77
CA MET A 501 -26.99 -26.59 12.53
C MET A 501 -26.92 -27.00 11.05
N ASP A 502 -27.10 -28.28 10.76
CA ASP A 502 -27.31 -28.73 9.38
C ASP A 502 -28.69 -28.27 8.86
N LEU A 503 -28.95 -28.48 7.56
CA LEU A 503 -30.25 -28.11 6.97
C LEU A 503 -31.43 -28.96 7.46
N LYS A 504 -31.19 -30.03 8.21
CA LYS A 504 -32.22 -30.84 8.89
C LYS A 504 -32.50 -30.36 10.32
N GLY A 505 -31.79 -29.32 10.78
CA GLY A 505 -31.93 -28.75 12.12
C GLY A 505 -31.12 -29.48 13.20
N GLN A 506 -30.20 -30.37 12.84
CA GLN A 506 -29.32 -31.04 13.80
C GLN A 506 -28.15 -30.12 14.17
N ALA A 507 -27.90 -29.95 15.46
CA ALA A 507 -26.84 -29.08 15.96
C ALA A 507 -25.45 -29.62 15.62
N VAL A 508 -24.52 -28.72 15.30
CA VAL A 508 -23.11 -29.03 15.14
C VAL A 508 -22.49 -29.27 16.52
N THR A 509 -21.82 -30.41 16.68
CA THR A 509 -21.14 -30.77 17.93
C THR A 509 -19.62 -30.67 17.81
N LYS A 510 -18.93 -30.53 18.93
CA LYS A 510 -17.45 -30.48 18.96
C LYS A 510 -16.83 -31.79 18.49
N GLU A 511 -17.51 -32.90 18.76
CA GLU A 511 -17.09 -34.25 18.40
C GLU A 511 -16.97 -34.44 16.88
N MET A 512 -17.86 -33.80 16.09
CA MET A 512 -17.80 -33.83 14.63
C MET A 512 -16.51 -33.23 14.07
N MET A 513 -15.97 -32.23 14.76
CA MET A 513 -14.80 -31.45 14.34
C MET A 513 -13.49 -31.95 14.96
N LYS A 514 -13.56 -32.86 15.91
CA LYS A 514 -12.39 -33.36 16.64
C LYS A 514 -11.38 -33.98 15.67
N ASN A 515 -10.13 -33.55 15.74
CA ASN A 515 -9.04 -33.98 14.86
C ASN A 515 -9.30 -33.74 13.35
N LYS A 516 -10.22 -32.84 12.99
CA LYS A 516 -10.51 -32.46 11.60
C LYS A 516 -9.95 -31.08 11.31
N ILE A 517 -9.46 -30.89 10.09
CA ILE A 517 -9.32 -29.59 9.46
C ILE A 517 -10.73 -29.19 9.02
N VAL A 518 -11.24 -28.07 9.51
CA VAL A 518 -12.60 -27.60 9.23
C VAL A 518 -12.55 -26.39 8.31
N ILE A 519 -13.17 -26.50 7.14
CA ILE A 519 -13.35 -25.40 6.18
C ILE A 519 -14.74 -24.82 6.43
N LEU A 520 -14.79 -23.62 6.99
CA LEU A 520 -16.02 -22.86 7.21
C LEU A 520 -16.18 -21.84 6.07
N ASP A 521 -17.17 -22.00 5.22
CA ASP A 521 -17.52 -20.98 4.21
C ASP A 521 -18.84 -20.30 4.57
N PHE A 522 -18.84 -18.97 4.70
CA PHE A 522 -20.03 -18.19 5.05
C PHE A 522 -20.62 -17.48 3.83
N TRP A 523 -21.87 -17.81 3.50
CA TRP A 523 -22.55 -17.32 2.29
C TRP A 523 -24.00 -16.86 2.56
N ALA A 524 -24.68 -16.36 1.51
CA ALA A 524 -26.13 -16.09 1.51
C ALA A 524 -26.70 -16.18 0.08
N THR A 525 -28.00 -16.46 -0.06
CA THR A 525 -28.64 -16.69 -1.38
C THR A 525 -28.69 -15.45 -2.28
N TRP A 526 -28.73 -14.26 -1.68
CA TRP A 526 -28.71 -12.98 -2.41
C TRP A 526 -27.29 -12.48 -2.73
N CYS A 527 -26.26 -13.14 -2.19
CA CYS A 527 -24.87 -12.73 -2.34
C CYS A 527 -24.32 -13.19 -3.69
N VAL A 528 -24.31 -12.29 -4.67
CA VAL A 528 -23.78 -12.58 -6.02
C VAL A 528 -22.33 -13.09 -5.99
N PRO A 529 -21.38 -12.47 -5.26
CA PRO A 529 -20.01 -12.99 -5.20
C PRO A 529 -19.92 -14.39 -4.59
N CYS A 530 -20.77 -14.72 -3.60
CA CYS A 530 -20.83 -16.06 -3.02
C CYS A 530 -21.26 -17.10 -4.07
N MET A 531 -22.22 -16.77 -4.94
CA MET A 531 -22.65 -17.66 -6.02
C MET A 531 -21.56 -17.90 -7.05
N GLN A 532 -20.73 -16.88 -7.32
CA GLN A 532 -19.57 -17.00 -8.20
C GLN A 532 -18.46 -17.89 -7.61
N GLU A 533 -18.46 -18.08 -6.28
CA GLU A 533 -17.48 -18.87 -5.55
C GLU A 533 -17.75 -20.39 -5.57
N MET A 534 -19.03 -20.77 -5.59
CA MET A 534 -19.48 -22.17 -5.46
C MET A 534 -18.82 -23.15 -6.46
N PRO A 535 -18.61 -22.82 -7.76
CA PRO A 535 -17.91 -23.74 -8.67
C PRO A 535 -16.47 -24.02 -8.26
N TYR A 536 -15.76 -23.04 -7.71
CA TYR A 536 -14.37 -23.21 -7.26
C TYR A 536 -14.32 -23.98 -5.95
N LEU A 537 -15.22 -23.67 -5.00
CA LEU A 537 -15.34 -24.40 -3.74
C LEU A 537 -15.69 -25.87 -3.98
N GLN A 538 -16.60 -26.16 -4.92
CA GLN A 538 -16.98 -27.52 -5.30
C GLN A 538 -15.78 -28.34 -5.78
N LYS A 539 -14.89 -27.77 -6.59
CA LYS A 539 -13.67 -28.48 -7.03
C LYS A 539 -12.73 -28.80 -5.87
N VAL A 540 -12.58 -27.88 -4.92
CA VAL A 540 -11.76 -28.13 -3.72
C VAL A 540 -12.44 -29.19 -2.86
N TYR A 541 -13.76 -29.13 -2.67
CA TYR A 541 -14.52 -30.16 -1.99
C TYR A 541 -14.33 -31.53 -2.65
N ASP A 542 -14.49 -31.65 -3.96
CA ASP A 542 -14.29 -32.92 -4.68
C ASP A 542 -12.90 -33.52 -4.50
N LYS A 543 -11.87 -32.67 -4.33
CA LYS A 543 -10.50 -33.11 -4.04
C LYS A 543 -10.32 -33.68 -2.63
N TYR A 544 -11.06 -33.19 -1.63
CA TYR A 544 -10.83 -33.51 -0.22
C TYR A 544 -12.00 -34.21 0.49
N LYS A 545 -13.16 -34.37 -0.14
CA LYS A 545 -14.38 -34.96 0.46
C LYS A 545 -14.17 -36.35 1.06
N ASP A 546 -13.27 -37.13 0.47
CA ASP A 546 -12.94 -38.49 0.93
C ASP A 546 -11.75 -38.52 1.90
N HIS A 547 -11.15 -37.36 2.22
CA HIS A 547 -10.01 -37.30 3.12
C HIS A 547 -10.46 -37.35 4.59
N PRO A 548 -10.03 -38.34 5.39
CA PRO A 548 -10.60 -38.61 6.72
C PRO A 548 -10.30 -37.52 7.75
N ARG A 549 -9.38 -36.60 7.48
CA ARG A 549 -9.04 -35.46 8.35
C ARG A 549 -9.62 -34.13 7.88
N VAL A 550 -10.43 -34.08 6.83
CA VAL A 550 -10.97 -32.82 6.29
C VAL A 550 -12.50 -32.82 6.42
N MET A 551 -13.07 -31.68 6.81
CA MET A 551 -14.50 -31.46 6.92
C MET A 551 -14.85 -30.09 6.33
N PHE A 552 -15.86 -30.06 5.47
CA PHE A 552 -16.42 -28.82 4.96
C PHE A 552 -17.69 -28.48 5.72
N MET A 553 -17.88 -27.19 5.99
CA MET A 553 -19.11 -26.63 6.50
C MET A 553 -19.43 -25.38 5.69
N VAL A 554 -20.34 -25.52 4.73
CA VAL A 554 -20.75 -24.41 3.87
C VAL A 554 -22.00 -23.77 4.48
N VAL A 555 -21.76 -22.76 5.30
CA VAL A 555 -22.70 -22.16 6.26
C VAL A 555 -23.43 -20.97 5.63
N ASN A 556 -24.75 -21.08 5.46
CA ASN A 556 -25.56 -19.90 5.21
C ASN A 556 -25.51 -19.01 6.48
N SER A 557 -25.04 -17.77 6.32
CA SER A 557 -24.74 -16.85 7.40
C SER A 557 -25.96 -16.36 8.21
N GLY A 558 -27.19 -16.60 7.72
CA GLY A 558 -28.42 -16.06 8.31
C GLY A 558 -28.63 -14.57 8.02
N ALA A 559 -27.69 -13.91 7.33
CA ALA A 559 -27.81 -12.50 6.96
C ALA A 559 -28.95 -12.33 5.93
N ARG A 560 -30.09 -11.77 6.37
CA ARG A 560 -31.30 -11.61 5.54
C ARG A 560 -31.74 -12.92 4.87
N ASN A 561 -31.45 -14.05 5.50
CA ASN A 561 -31.78 -15.39 5.04
C ASN A 561 -32.36 -16.20 6.18
N THR A 562 -33.28 -17.08 5.83
CA THR A 562 -33.84 -18.13 6.70
C THR A 562 -33.30 -19.49 6.27
N ILE A 563 -33.43 -20.50 7.13
CA ILE A 563 -33.06 -21.88 6.77
C ILE A 563 -33.83 -22.38 5.54
N LYS A 564 -35.08 -21.92 5.33
CA LYS A 564 -35.87 -22.27 4.13
C LYS A 564 -35.24 -21.74 2.84
N ASP A 565 -34.56 -20.59 2.90
CA ASP A 565 -33.85 -20.04 1.74
C ASP A 565 -32.64 -20.91 1.38
N ALA A 566 -31.90 -21.39 2.39
CA ALA A 566 -30.77 -22.30 2.18
C ALA A 566 -31.21 -23.67 1.61
N ILE A 567 -32.29 -24.26 2.15
CA ILE A 567 -32.89 -25.51 1.64
C ILE A 567 -33.39 -25.31 0.19
N GLY A 568 -34.07 -24.20 -0.07
CA GLY A 568 -34.57 -23.89 -1.42
C GLY A 568 -33.44 -23.68 -2.43
N TRP A 569 -32.28 -23.19 -1.98
CA TRP A 569 -31.09 -23.06 -2.81
C TRP A 569 -30.44 -24.42 -3.10
N GLU A 570 -30.30 -25.29 -2.09
CA GLU A 570 -29.77 -26.65 -2.25
C GLU A 570 -30.56 -27.44 -3.30
N ALA A 571 -31.89 -27.43 -3.18
CA ALA A 571 -32.78 -28.14 -4.10
C ALA A 571 -32.68 -27.65 -5.56
N LYS A 572 -32.30 -26.39 -5.77
CA LYS A 572 -32.14 -25.78 -7.10
C LYS A 572 -30.74 -25.96 -7.69
N ASN A 573 -29.76 -26.36 -6.89
CA ASN A 573 -28.36 -26.45 -7.30
C ASN A 573 -27.76 -27.84 -7.01
N PRO A 574 -28.31 -28.92 -7.59
CA PRO A 574 -27.89 -30.30 -7.32
C PRO A 574 -26.44 -30.59 -7.75
N GLN A 575 -25.81 -29.73 -8.56
CA GLN A 575 -24.41 -29.85 -8.95
C GLN A 575 -23.43 -29.58 -7.78
N TYR A 576 -23.89 -28.92 -6.71
CA TYR A 576 -23.09 -28.67 -5.52
C TYR A 576 -23.39 -29.72 -4.46
N THR A 577 -22.36 -30.46 -4.06
CA THR A 577 -22.48 -31.68 -3.23
C THR A 577 -21.78 -31.56 -1.89
N PHE A 578 -21.22 -30.38 -1.57
CA PHE A 578 -20.71 -30.07 -0.24
C PHE A 578 -21.84 -29.95 0.79
N PRO A 579 -21.58 -30.30 2.07
CA PRO A 579 -22.59 -30.23 3.12
C PRO A 579 -22.92 -28.77 3.48
N LEU A 580 -24.22 -28.49 3.55
CA LEU A 580 -24.76 -27.18 3.89
C LEU A 580 -25.19 -27.10 5.35
N TYR A 581 -24.93 -25.94 5.94
CA TYR A 581 -25.28 -25.60 7.32
C TYR A 581 -25.98 -24.24 7.38
N PHE A 582 -26.63 -23.94 8.49
CA PHE A 582 -27.28 -22.67 8.76
C PHE A 582 -26.81 -22.07 10.09
N ASN A 583 -26.56 -20.76 10.09
CA ASN A 583 -26.15 -20.01 11.27
C ASN A 583 -27.34 -19.38 12.00
N ASN A 584 -27.53 -19.77 13.26
CA ASN A 584 -28.46 -19.11 14.20
C ASN A 584 -27.76 -18.17 15.20
N ASP A 585 -26.43 -18.02 15.12
CA ASP A 585 -25.68 -17.18 16.05
C ASP A 585 -25.58 -15.74 15.53
N PRO A 586 -26.19 -14.75 16.21
CA PRO A 586 -26.09 -13.35 15.78
C PRO A 586 -24.65 -12.83 15.84
N ASP A 587 -23.80 -13.44 16.68
CA ASP A 587 -22.44 -12.98 16.96
C ASP A 587 -21.36 -13.73 16.14
N ILE A 588 -21.75 -14.62 15.21
CA ILE A 588 -20.77 -15.45 14.47
C ILE A 588 -19.74 -14.59 13.70
N GLY A 589 -20.18 -13.44 13.18
CA GLY A 589 -19.32 -12.50 12.47
C GLY A 589 -18.23 -11.93 13.36
N GLU A 590 -18.55 -11.64 14.63
CA GLU A 590 -17.56 -11.20 15.61
C GLU A 590 -16.60 -12.33 16.00
N LYS A 591 -17.15 -13.52 16.27
CA LYS A 591 -16.36 -14.71 16.67
C LYS A 591 -15.35 -15.14 15.62
N VAL A 592 -15.75 -15.15 14.34
CA VAL A 592 -14.88 -15.49 13.20
C VAL A 592 -14.07 -14.27 12.74
N GLY A 593 -14.58 -13.06 12.99
CA GLY A 593 -13.99 -11.77 12.66
C GLY A 593 -14.19 -11.35 11.20
N PHE A 594 -15.43 -11.41 10.71
CA PHE A 594 -15.84 -10.89 9.41
C PHE A 594 -17.09 -9.99 9.53
N THR A 595 -17.22 -9.05 8.59
CA THR A 595 -18.42 -8.18 8.44
C THR A 595 -19.00 -8.24 7.03
N VAL A 596 -18.41 -9.04 6.14
CA VAL A 596 -18.76 -9.17 4.72
C VAL A 596 -18.70 -10.65 4.32
N ILE A 597 -19.58 -11.08 3.43
CA ILE A 597 -19.59 -12.42 2.81
C ILE A 597 -19.27 -12.31 1.29
N PRO A 598 -18.66 -13.32 0.66
CA PRO A 598 -18.24 -14.60 1.22
C PRO A 598 -17.07 -14.45 2.20
N THR A 599 -16.98 -15.36 3.17
CA THR A 599 -15.82 -15.46 4.07
C THR A 599 -15.51 -16.93 4.31
N ILE A 600 -14.26 -17.35 4.06
CA ILE A 600 -13.78 -18.68 4.39
C ILE A 600 -12.83 -18.61 5.60
N ALA A 601 -13.07 -19.42 6.61
CA ALA A 601 -12.15 -19.68 7.70
C ALA A 601 -11.70 -21.14 7.69
N VAL A 602 -10.41 -21.39 7.93
CA VAL A 602 -9.84 -22.74 7.97
C VAL A 602 -9.27 -23.00 9.36
N LEU A 603 -9.83 -23.99 10.03
CA LEU A 603 -9.43 -24.43 11.35
C LEU A 603 -8.54 -25.66 11.21
N ASP A 604 -7.49 -25.74 12.01
CA ASP A 604 -6.68 -26.95 12.11
C ASP A 604 -7.32 -28.02 13.00
N GLN A 605 -6.65 -29.16 13.10
CA GLN A 605 -7.09 -30.32 13.86
C GLN A 605 -7.16 -30.10 15.37
N ASN A 606 -6.48 -29.07 15.89
CA ASN A 606 -6.53 -28.65 17.29
C ASN A 606 -7.66 -27.64 17.54
N GLY A 607 -8.42 -27.29 16.49
CA GLY A 607 -9.47 -26.29 16.55
C GLY A 607 -8.95 -24.85 16.55
N LEU A 608 -7.69 -24.61 16.16
CA LEU A 608 -7.18 -23.25 15.98
C LEU A 608 -7.55 -22.76 14.58
N MET A 609 -8.07 -21.54 14.47
CA MET A 609 -8.24 -20.87 13.19
C MET A 609 -6.87 -20.43 12.66
N GLN A 610 -6.46 -21.00 11.54
CA GLN A 610 -5.17 -20.77 10.91
C GLN A 610 -5.23 -19.81 9.75
N PHE A 611 -6.34 -19.80 9.02
CA PHE A 611 -6.52 -18.93 7.86
C PHE A 611 -7.91 -18.31 7.85
N ARG A 612 -8.00 -17.10 7.30
CA ARG A 612 -9.25 -16.42 6.99
C ARG A 612 -9.13 -15.64 5.69
N THR A 613 -10.08 -15.84 4.79
CA THR A 613 -10.21 -15.14 3.51
C THR A 613 -11.56 -14.40 3.51
N ILE A 614 -11.56 -13.11 3.19
CA ILE A 614 -12.78 -12.28 3.14
C ILE A 614 -12.95 -11.76 1.71
N GLY A 615 -14.13 -12.00 1.14
CA GLY A 615 -14.47 -11.63 -0.23
C GLY A 615 -14.06 -12.70 -1.26
N PHE A 616 -14.56 -12.50 -2.49
CA PHE A 616 -14.36 -13.43 -3.59
C PHE A 616 -12.99 -13.25 -4.26
N GLU A 617 -12.21 -14.33 -4.36
CA GLU A 617 -10.86 -14.35 -4.96
C GLU A 617 -10.80 -14.95 -6.38
N GLY A 618 -11.95 -15.30 -6.98
CA GLY A 618 -11.96 -15.91 -8.32
C GLY A 618 -11.30 -17.28 -8.36
N ALA A 619 -10.62 -17.58 -9.47
CA ALA A 619 -9.94 -18.86 -9.68
C ALA A 619 -8.80 -19.13 -8.67
N GLU A 620 -8.25 -18.09 -8.05
CA GLU A 620 -7.18 -18.26 -7.05
C GLU A 620 -7.68 -18.98 -5.78
N LEU A 621 -8.99 -18.93 -5.49
CA LEU A 621 -9.57 -19.67 -4.37
C LEU A 621 -9.22 -21.16 -4.42
N GLU A 622 -9.36 -21.78 -5.60
CA GLU A 622 -9.15 -23.21 -5.80
C GLU A 622 -7.73 -23.62 -5.36
N HIS A 623 -6.72 -22.87 -5.82
CA HIS A 623 -5.33 -23.14 -5.52
C HIS A 623 -4.98 -22.80 -4.07
N LYS A 624 -5.45 -21.65 -3.57
CA LYS A 624 -5.11 -21.17 -2.24
C LYS A 624 -5.75 -22.01 -1.14
N LEU A 625 -7.03 -22.34 -1.24
CA LEU A 625 -7.73 -23.16 -0.24
C LEU A 625 -7.16 -24.58 -0.22
N ALA A 626 -6.89 -25.18 -1.38
CA ALA A 626 -6.23 -26.48 -1.45
C ALA A 626 -4.84 -26.45 -0.80
N ALA A 627 -4.04 -25.40 -1.05
CA ALA A 627 -2.73 -25.26 -0.41
C ALA A 627 -2.84 -25.05 1.11
N GLN A 628 -3.84 -24.32 1.60
CA GLN A 628 -4.11 -24.16 3.04
C GLN A 628 -4.42 -25.50 3.70
N ILE A 629 -5.30 -26.31 3.09
CA ILE A 629 -5.64 -27.65 3.59
C ILE A 629 -4.37 -28.52 3.61
N ASP A 630 -3.61 -28.55 2.52
CA ASP A 630 -2.37 -29.34 2.42
C ASP A 630 -1.34 -28.94 3.49
N VAL A 631 -1.15 -27.64 3.76
CA VAL A 631 -0.22 -27.15 4.81
C VAL A 631 -0.57 -27.75 6.16
N LEU A 632 -1.86 -27.81 6.51
CA LEU A 632 -2.33 -28.35 7.78
C LEU A 632 -2.25 -29.88 7.81
N LEU A 633 -2.47 -30.54 6.67
CA LEU A 633 -2.29 -31.99 6.55
C LEU A 633 -0.82 -32.41 6.73
N GLU A 634 0.13 -31.60 6.26
CA GLU A 634 1.59 -31.84 6.33
C GLU A 634 2.17 -31.66 7.74
N GLN A 635 1.58 -30.83 8.61
CA GLN A 635 2.15 -30.47 9.92
C GLN A 635 2.22 -31.61 10.95
N GLN A 636 1.61 -32.76 10.68
CA GLN A 636 1.61 -33.91 11.60
C GLN A 636 1.90 -35.23 10.87
N ARG A 637 2.97 -35.26 10.06
CA ARG A 637 3.65 -36.51 9.71
C ARG A 637 4.66 -36.90 10.77
#